data_AF-A0A964LLL3-F1
#
_entry.id   AF-A0A964LLL3-F1
#
_cell.length_a   1.000
_cell.length_b   1.000
_cell.length_c   1.000
_cell.angle_alpha   90.00
_cell.angle_beta   90.00
_cell.angle_gamma   90.00
#
_symmetry.space_group_name_H-M   'P 1'
#
loop_
_entity.id
_entity.type
_entity.pdbx_description
1 polymer ?
#
loop_
_entity_poly.entity_id
_entity_poly.type
_entity_poly.pdbx_seq_one_letter_code
_entity_poly.pdbx_strand_id
1 'polypeptide(L)' 'MMAAGCARIGFYVDGLDATHQRLIDAGVSCVTPPERRFDLWVALYEDPDGIYFTLAEAARFAAV' A
#
# COMPACT_ATOMS: atom_id res chain seq x y z
N MET A 1 3.26 -13.12 8.02
CA MET A 1 3.33 -14.38 7.25
C MET A 1 1.96 -14.62 6.65
N MET A 2 1.81 -14.62 5.32
CA MET A 2 0.55 -15.04 4.69
C MET A 2 0.59 -16.56 4.56
N ALA A 3 -0.43 -17.25 5.08
CA ALA A 3 -0.55 -18.69 4.92
C ALA A 3 -0.84 -19.04 3.45
N ALA A 4 -0.50 -20.25 3.02
CA ALA A 4 -0.98 -20.74 1.73
C ALA A 4 -2.52 -20.75 1.74
N GLY A 5 -3.14 -20.20 0.68
CA GLY A 5 -4.61 -20.14 0.54
C GLY A 5 -5.27 -18.80 0.90
N CYS A 6 -4.53 -17.78 1.34
CA CYS A 6 -5.08 -16.43 1.48
C CYS A 6 -4.60 -15.49 0.36
N ALA A 7 -5.55 -14.75 -0.23
CA ALA A 7 -5.28 -13.68 -1.18
C ALA A 7 -5.52 -12.33 -0.50
N ARG A 8 -4.72 -11.33 -0.88
CA ARG A 8 -4.91 -9.94 -0.44
C ARG A 8 -5.13 -9.06 -1.66
N ILE A 9 -6.13 -8.18 -1.57
CA ILE A 9 -6.44 -7.23 -2.64
C ILE A 9 -5.33 -6.17 -2.69
N GLY A 10 -4.89 -5.84 -3.90
CA GLY A 10 -3.90 -4.80 -4.15
C GLY A 10 -4.33 -3.90 -5.30
N PHE A 11 -4.06 -2.61 -5.17
CA PHE A 11 -4.29 -1.61 -6.22
C PHE A 11 -2.98 -0.92 -6.58
N TYR A 12 -2.80 -0.64 -7.87
CA TYR A 12 -1.77 0.28 -8.33
C TYR A 12 -2.32 1.70 -8.35
N VAL A 13 -1.52 2.65 -7.85
CA VAL A 13 -1.85 4.08 -7.83
C VAL A 13 -0.68 4.88 -8.40
N ASP A 14 -1.01 6.02 -9.01
CA ASP A 14 -0.03 7.03 -9.38
C ASP A 14 0.16 7.98 -8.18
N GLY A 15 1.37 8.03 -7.60
CA GLY A 15 1.67 8.84 -6.42
C GLY A 15 1.16 8.23 -5.11
N LEU A 16 1.87 7.23 -4.60
CA LEU A 16 1.50 6.56 -3.35
C LEU A 16 1.56 7.50 -2.15
N ASP A 17 2.54 8.40 -2.06
CA ASP A 17 2.68 9.31 -0.90
C ASP A 17 1.52 10.29 -0.81
N ALA A 18 1.07 10.84 -1.95
CA ALA A 18 -0.09 11.72 -2.00
C ALA A 18 -1.37 10.96 -1.63
N THR A 19 -1.51 9.73 -2.11
CA THR A 19 -2.65 8.86 -1.77
C THR A 19 -2.64 8.50 -0.29
N HIS A 20 -1.47 8.18 0.26
CA HIS A 20 -1.27 7.90 1.67
C HIS A 20 -1.72 9.07 2.54
N GLN A 21 -1.27 10.30 2.25
CA GLN A 21 -1.67 11.46 3.03
C GLN A 21 -3.20 11.65 3.02
N ARG A 22 -3.85 11.48 1.86
CA ARG A 22 -5.32 11.57 1.75
C ARG A 22 -6.04 10.52 2.58
N LEU A 23 -5.48 9.31 2.69
CA LEU A 23 -6.05 8.24 3.52
C LEU A 23 -5.87 8.53 5.01
N ILE A 24 -4.71 9.04 5.42
CA ILE A 24 -4.47 9.47 6.80
C ILE A 24 -5.42 10.61 7.19
N ASP A 25 -5.56 11.62 6.33
CA ASP A 25 -6.48 12.75 6.56
C ASP A 25 -7.95 12.29 6.65
N ALA A 26 -8.30 11.21 5.95
CA ALA A 26 -9.62 10.58 6.01
C ALA A 26 -9.81 9.64 7.21
N GLY A 27 -8.78 9.43 8.05
CA GLY A 27 -8.84 8.57 9.23
C GLY A 27 -8.76 7.07 8.94
N VAL A 28 -8.25 6.67 7.77
CA VAL A 28 -8.05 5.25 7.43
C VAL A 28 -6.93 4.65 8.28
N SER A 29 -7.14 3.41 8.74
CA SER A 29 -6.14 2.68 9.53
C SER A 29 -4.95 2.29 8.66
N CYS A 30 -3.81 2.96 8.91
CA CYS A 30 -2.54 2.65 8.26
C CYS A 30 -1.78 1.59 9.08
N VAL A 31 -1.61 0.40 8.50
CA VAL A 31 -0.92 -0.73 9.12
C VAL A 31 0.58 -0.69 8.82
N THR A 32 0.94 -0.30 7.61
CA THR A 32 2.32 -0.08 7.20
C THR A 32 2.38 1.14 6.30
N PRO A 33 3.09 2.21 6.70
CA PRO A 33 3.24 3.39 5.86
C PRO A 33 4.01 3.06 4.57
N PRO A 34 3.99 3.96 3.56
CA PRO A 34 4.75 3.77 2.33
C PRO A 34 6.22 3.41 2.60
N GLU A 35 6.63 2.26 2.09
CA GLU A 35 7.99 1.77 2.19
C GLU A 35 8.43 1.09 0.90
N ARG A 36 9.75 0.97 0.70
CA ARG A 36 10.30 0.27 -0.46
C ARG A 36 10.31 -1.22 -0.18
N ARG A 37 9.65 -2.00 -1.03
CA ARG A 37 9.79 -3.46 -1.08
C ARG A 37 10.17 -3.88 -2.49
N PHE A 38 11.40 -4.37 -2.64
CA PHE A 38 11.98 -4.69 -3.95
C PHE A 38 11.93 -3.47 -4.88
N ASP A 39 11.22 -3.61 -6.01
CA ASP A 39 11.06 -2.58 -7.04
C ASP A 39 9.72 -1.85 -6.92
N LEU A 40 9.03 -1.99 -5.79
CA LEU A 40 7.76 -1.33 -5.51
C LEU A 40 7.89 -0.37 -4.33
N TRP A 41 7.19 0.75 -4.46
CA TRP A 41 6.83 1.60 -3.35
C TRP A 41 5.44 1.15 -2.89
N VAL A 42 5.28 0.75 -1.62
CA VAL A 42 4.09 0.02 -1.18
C VAL A 42 3.67 0.38 0.24
N ALA A 43 2.36 0.41 0.49
CA ALA A 43 1.76 0.65 1.79
C ALA A 43 0.63 -0.36 2.07
N LEU A 44 0.33 -0.59 3.35
CA LEU A 44 -0.71 -1.50 3.81
C LEU A 44 -1.72 -0.77 4.69
N TYR A 45 -3.00 -0.99 4.39
CA TYR A 45 -4.12 -0.40 5.09
C TYR A 45 -5.11 -1.47 5.51
N GLU A 46 -5.98 -1.10 6.44
CA GLU A 46 -7.11 -1.90 6.92
C GLU A 46 -8.39 -1.11 6.72
N ASP A 47 -9.41 -1.75 6.16
CA ASP A 47 -10.74 -1.17 6.03
C ASP A 47 -11.57 -1.35 7.32
N PRO A 48 -12.76 -0.74 7.43
CA PRO A 48 -13.59 -0.86 8.63
C PRO A 48 -14.05 -2.28 8.98
N ASP A 49 -14.01 -3.21 8.02
CA ASP A 49 -14.38 -4.63 8.21
C ASP A 49 -13.18 -5.48 8.66
N GLY A 50 -12.00 -4.87 8.84
CA GLY A 50 -10.76 -5.54 9.22
C GLY A 50 -10.05 -6.22 8.05
N ILE A 51 -10.43 -5.89 6.80
CA ILE A 51 -9.81 -6.46 5.61
C ILE A 51 -8.58 -5.63 5.25
N TYR A 52 -7.44 -6.33 5.13
CA TYR A 52 -6.20 -5.72 4.68
C TYR A 52 -6.18 -5.54 3.17
N PHE A 53 -5.74 -4.37 2.70
CA PHE A 53 -5.48 -4.11 1.29
C PHE A 53 -4.19 -3.33 1.08
N THR A 54 -3.56 -3.55 -0.07
CA THR A 54 -2.27 -2.95 -0.41
C THR A 54 -2.43 -1.88 -1.49
N LEU A 55 -1.76 -0.75 -1.31
CA LEU A 55 -1.54 0.21 -2.40
C LEU A 55 -0.08 0.17 -2.81
N ALA A 56 0.17 0.08 -4.11
CA ALA A 56 1.51 0.04 -4.66
C ALA A 56 1.67 1.06 -5.78
N GLU A 57 2.89 1.56 -5.93
CA GLU A 57 3.35 2.31 -7.07
C GLU A 57 4.58 1.58 -7.60
N ALA A 58 4.61 1.32 -8.92
CA ALA A 58 5.81 0.82 -9.55
C ALA A 58 6.90 1.88 -9.39
N ALA A 59 8.03 1.52 -8.78
CA ALA A 59 9.03 2.52 -8.52
C ALA A 59 9.59 3.05 -9.85
N ARG A 60 9.40 4.34 -10.11
CA ARG A 60 10.06 5.06 -11.21
C ARG A 60 11.52 5.28 -10.85
N PHE A 61 12.31 4.21 -10.84
CA PHE A 61 13.76 4.37 -10.76
C PHE A 61 14.25 4.80 -12.13
N ALA A 62 14.66 6.07 -12.24
CA ALA A 62 15.55 6.48 -13.31
C ALA A 62 16.77 5.57 -13.22
N ALA A 63 17.07 4.85 -14.31
CA ALA A 63 18.33 4.13 -14.42
C ALA A 63 19.47 5.13 -14.20
N VAL A 64 20.21 4.95 -13.11
CA VAL A 64 21.50 5.62 -12.88
C VAL A 64 22.57 4.83 -13.60
#